data_AF-A0A0R2B472-F1
#
_entry.id   AF-A0A0R2B472-F1
#
_cell.length_a   1.000
_cell.length_b   1.000
_cell.length_c   1.000
_cell.angle_alpha   90.00
_cell.angle_beta   90.00
_cell.angle_gamma   90.00
#
_symmetry.space_group_name_H-M   'P 1'
#
loop_
_entity.id
_entity.type
_entity.pdbx_description
1 polymer ?
#
loop_
_entity_poly.entity_id
_entity_poly.type
_entity_poly.pdbx_seq_one_letter_code
_entity_poly.pdbx_strand_id
1 'polypeptide(L)'
;MKVFVLKQLTKEQLVELLDRACRVGFEKELTASKTLLEQIAIFSDGDARNALNTLEMLVDNGNVSQDGTLELSDDLLSQVLGEKTLKYDKNGEDHYDLISALHKSMRNSDVDAAIYWLNRMLAGGEDPLYIARRLLRFASEDIGLADNNALNLVVNVFQTCQFIGMPECNVHLTQAVIYLSLAPKSNAVYKATTRVAKDVKQTLNEPVPLQIRNGTTKLMKELGYGKGYELAHFAKDKLTTMQTMPDNLVGHTYYLPTEQGNEIRFKQRLEQIKAWHQKHDKS
;
A
#
# COMPACT_ATOMS: atom_id res chain seq x y z
N MET A 1 10.19 -20.31 -30.75
CA MET A 1 10.10 -20.80 -29.35
C MET A 1 8.70 -20.50 -28.85
N LYS A 2 7.89 -21.50 -28.48
CA LYS A 2 6.59 -21.27 -27.84
C LYS A 2 6.81 -21.26 -26.33
N VAL A 3 6.35 -20.20 -25.67
CA VAL A 3 6.42 -20.07 -24.20
C VAL A 3 5.08 -20.53 -23.63
N PHE A 4 5.11 -21.38 -22.62
CA PHE A 4 3.94 -21.85 -21.89
C PHE A 4 4.04 -21.37 -20.44
N VAL A 5 2.93 -20.85 -19.92
CA VAL A 5 2.82 -20.47 -18.50
C VAL A 5 2.23 -21.65 -17.75
N LEU A 6 3.01 -22.22 -16.83
CA LEU A 6 2.53 -23.23 -15.89
C LEU A 6 2.07 -22.53 -14.61
N LYS A 7 0.95 -23.00 -14.06
CA LYS A 7 0.43 -22.53 -12.77
C LYS A 7 0.77 -23.54 -11.69
N GLN A 8 0.94 -23.05 -10.46
CA GLN A 8 1.00 -23.89 -9.28
C GLN A 8 -0.28 -24.75 -9.14
N LEU A 9 -0.13 -25.92 -8.52
CA LEU A 9 -1.28 -26.79 -8.24
C LEU A 9 -2.13 -26.20 -7.12
N THR A 10 -3.45 -26.41 -7.20
CA THR A 10 -4.35 -26.05 -6.10
C THR A 10 -4.18 -27.02 -4.92
N LYS A 11 -4.69 -26.63 -3.74
CA LYS A 11 -4.71 -27.50 -2.56
C LYS A 11 -5.40 -28.83 -2.90
N GLU A 12 -6.53 -28.80 -3.61
CA GLU A 12 -7.31 -29.98 -3.97
C GLU A 12 -6.52 -30.90 -4.91
N GLN A 13 -5.83 -30.32 -5.90
CA GLN A 13 -4.97 -31.06 -6.83
C GLN A 13 -3.78 -31.70 -6.11
N LEU A 14 -3.19 -31.01 -5.14
CA LEU A 14 -2.12 -31.57 -4.31
C LEU A 14 -2.65 -32.68 -3.41
N VAL A 15 -3.81 -32.53 -2.79
CA VAL A 15 -4.42 -33.59 -1.97
C VAL A 15 -4.72 -34.82 -2.82
N GLU A 16 -5.25 -34.64 -4.04
CA GLU A 16 -5.49 -35.75 -4.98
C GLU A 16 -4.18 -36.43 -5.40
N LEU A 17 -3.14 -35.65 -5.69
CA LEU A 17 -1.80 -36.15 -6.00
C LEU A 17 -1.24 -36.99 -4.84
N LEU A 18 -1.37 -36.50 -3.61
CA LEU A 18 -0.85 -37.16 -2.42
C LEU A 18 -1.65 -38.42 -2.07
N ASP A 19 -2.98 -38.38 -2.15
CA ASP A 19 -3.85 -39.55 -1.96
C ASP A 19 -3.51 -40.65 -2.98
N ARG A 20 -3.27 -40.26 -4.24
CA ARG A 20 -2.80 -41.19 -5.27
C ARG A 20 -1.43 -41.76 -4.92
N ALA A 21 -0.50 -40.93 -4.46
CA ALA A 21 0.84 -41.39 -4.05
C ALA A 21 0.78 -42.40 -2.89
N CYS A 22 -0.12 -42.21 -1.91
CA CYS A 22 -0.36 -43.20 -0.86
C CYS A 22 -0.79 -44.58 -1.42
N ARG A 23 -1.59 -44.60 -2.49
CA ARG A 23 -2.10 -45.87 -3.07
C ARG A 23 -1.10 -46.62 -3.94
N VAL A 24 -0.27 -45.90 -4.70
CA VAL A 24 0.58 -46.52 -5.73
C VAL A 24 2.06 -46.15 -5.66
N GLY A 25 2.44 -45.24 -4.78
CA GLY A 25 3.79 -44.66 -4.73
C GLY A 25 4.76 -45.36 -3.78
N PHE A 26 4.28 -46.24 -2.91
CA PHE A 26 5.07 -46.93 -1.88
C PHE A 26 4.97 -48.45 -2.00
N GLU A 27 5.84 -49.19 -1.31
CA GLU A 27 5.86 -50.67 -1.35
C GLU A 27 4.55 -51.31 -0.87
N LYS A 28 3.78 -50.59 -0.05
CA LYS A 28 2.45 -50.97 0.41
C LYS A 28 1.49 -49.81 0.17
N GLU A 29 0.23 -50.14 -0.06
CA GLU A 29 -0.85 -49.15 -0.07
C GLU A 29 -0.95 -48.53 1.33
N LEU A 30 -0.85 -47.20 1.38
CA LEU A 30 -0.95 -46.42 2.60
C LEU A 30 -2.31 -45.75 2.71
N THR A 31 -2.81 -45.64 3.95
CA THR A 31 -3.99 -44.83 4.27
C THR A 31 -3.55 -43.62 5.10
N ALA A 32 -3.76 -42.43 4.56
CA ALA A 32 -3.49 -41.17 5.24
C ALA A 32 -4.79 -40.40 5.49
N SER A 33 -4.89 -39.70 6.62
CA SER A 33 -6.06 -38.87 6.90
C SER A 33 -6.14 -37.68 5.94
N LYS A 34 -7.35 -37.28 5.55
CA LYS A 34 -7.54 -36.10 4.68
C LYS A 34 -6.90 -34.84 5.27
N THR A 35 -7.02 -34.64 6.59
CA THR A 35 -6.43 -33.50 7.30
C THR A 35 -4.92 -33.44 7.13
N LEU A 36 -4.23 -34.59 7.22
CA LEU A 36 -2.80 -34.68 7.00
C LEU A 36 -2.42 -34.27 5.57
N LEU A 37 -3.10 -34.86 4.58
CA LEU A 37 -2.85 -34.54 3.17
C LEU A 37 -3.07 -33.05 2.88
N GLU A 38 -4.08 -32.45 3.52
CA GLU A 38 -4.33 -31.01 3.43
C GLU A 38 -3.21 -30.18 4.08
N GLN A 39 -2.64 -30.60 5.20
CA GLN A 39 -1.51 -29.92 5.85
C GLN A 39 -0.25 -29.98 4.97
N ILE A 40 0.07 -31.14 4.40
CA ILE A 40 1.18 -31.30 3.46
C ILE A 40 0.96 -30.43 2.21
N ALA A 41 -0.27 -30.41 1.67
CA ALA A 41 -0.60 -29.58 0.52
C ALA A 41 -0.43 -28.08 0.82
N ILE A 42 -0.84 -27.61 2.00
CA ILE A 42 -0.66 -26.22 2.45
C ILE A 42 0.82 -25.89 2.63
N PHE A 43 1.60 -26.80 3.20
CA PHE A 43 3.05 -26.63 3.38
C PHE A 43 3.78 -26.55 2.04
N SER A 44 3.33 -27.36 1.07
CA SER A 44 3.98 -27.49 -0.23
C SER A 44 3.76 -26.33 -1.18
N ASP A 45 2.79 -25.46 -0.88
CA ASP A 45 2.56 -24.18 -1.54
C ASP A 45 2.45 -24.31 -3.08
N GLY A 46 1.69 -25.32 -3.53
CA GLY A 46 1.46 -25.58 -4.95
C GLY A 46 2.56 -26.38 -5.66
N ASP A 47 3.65 -26.76 -4.98
CA ASP A 47 4.76 -27.56 -5.52
C ASP A 47 4.54 -29.06 -5.30
N ALA A 48 4.25 -29.78 -6.39
CA ALA A 48 4.05 -31.23 -6.38
C ALA A 48 5.26 -32.01 -5.84
N ARG A 49 6.49 -31.57 -6.18
CA ARG A 49 7.70 -32.26 -5.77
C ARG A 49 7.90 -32.11 -4.26
N ASN A 50 7.72 -30.89 -3.76
CA ASN A 50 7.82 -30.64 -2.33
C ASN A 50 6.78 -31.44 -1.54
N ALA A 51 5.55 -31.54 -2.07
CA ALA A 51 4.49 -32.33 -1.47
C ALA A 51 4.83 -33.82 -1.38
N LEU A 52 5.29 -34.40 -2.49
CA LEU A 52 5.68 -35.81 -2.52
C LEU A 52 6.89 -36.10 -1.63
N ASN A 53 7.91 -35.24 -1.66
CA ASN A 53 9.08 -35.38 -0.79
C ASN A 53 8.70 -35.29 0.69
N THR A 54 7.77 -34.39 1.04
CA THR A 54 7.29 -34.24 2.42
C THR A 54 6.53 -35.49 2.87
N LEU A 55 5.67 -36.04 1.99
CA LEU A 55 4.97 -37.29 2.26
C LEU A 55 5.94 -38.46 2.42
N GLU A 56 6.93 -38.59 1.54
CA GLU A 56 7.99 -39.61 1.62
C GLU A 56 8.73 -39.51 2.95
N MET A 57 9.18 -38.32 3.35
CA MET A 57 9.80 -38.10 4.66
C MET A 57 8.92 -38.52 5.84
N LEU A 58 7.61 -38.24 5.78
CA LEU A 58 6.67 -38.64 6.84
C LEU A 58 6.47 -40.15 6.89
N VAL A 59 6.53 -40.85 5.75
CA VAL A 59 6.44 -42.31 5.68
C VAL A 59 7.72 -42.95 6.22
N ASP A 60 8.89 -42.44 5.82
CA ASP A 60 10.20 -42.98 6.22
C ASP A 60 10.49 -42.79 7.72
N ASN A 61 9.98 -41.72 8.32
CA ASN A 61 10.23 -41.36 9.72
C ASN A 61 9.03 -41.58 10.65
N GLY A 62 7.85 -41.92 10.09
CA GLY A 62 6.60 -42.10 10.83
C GLY A 62 6.31 -43.55 11.19
N ASN A 63 5.30 -43.75 12.03
CA ASN A 63 4.79 -45.07 12.33
C ASN A 63 3.71 -45.45 11.31
N VAL A 64 4.03 -46.38 10.43
CA VAL A 64 3.03 -47.04 9.59
C VAL A 64 2.52 -48.26 10.34
N SER A 65 1.23 -48.28 10.65
CA SER A 65 0.58 -49.40 11.31
C SER A 65 0.59 -50.66 10.43
N GLN A 66 0.29 -51.83 11.01
CA GLN A 66 0.31 -53.09 10.26
C GLN A 66 -0.71 -53.15 9.10
N ASP A 67 -1.79 -52.40 9.19
CA ASP A 67 -2.83 -52.22 8.16
C ASP A 67 -2.48 -51.14 7.12
N GLY A 68 -1.29 -50.52 7.20
CA GLY A 68 -0.83 -49.51 6.25
C GLY A 68 -1.34 -48.10 6.57
N THR A 69 -1.93 -47.86 7.74
CA THR A 69 -2.35 -46.52 8.15
C THR A 69 -1.12 -45.73 8.60
N LEU A 70 -0.96 -44.53 8.04
CA LEU A 70 0.08 -43.60 8.47
C LEU A 70 -0.39 -42.92 9.76
N GLU A 71 0.11 -43.38 10.90
CA GLU A 71 -0.15 -42.80 12.21
C GLU A 71 0.88 -41.71 12.49
N LEU A 72 0.43 -40.47 12.59
CA LEU A 72 1.30 -39.35 12.94
C LEU A 72 1.01 -38.86 14.35
N SER A 73 2.08 -38.61 15.10
CA SER A 73 2.04 -37.68 16.22
C SER A 73 2.18 -36.26 15.69
N ASP A 74 1.45 -35.31 16.27
CA ASP A 74 1.56 -33.88 15.91
C ASP A 74 3.00 -33.34 16.04
N ASP A 75 3.81 -33.95 16.91
CA ASP A 75 5.23 -33.64 17.08
C ASP A 75 6.08 -33.95 15.84
N LEU A 76 5.84 -35.10 15.18
CA LEU A 76 6.59 -35.47 13.98
C LEU A 76 6.21 -34.57 12.80
N LEU A 77 4.93 -34.21 12.70
CA LEU A 77 4.46 -33.25 11.69
C LEU A 77 5.14 -31.89 11.87
N SER A 78 5.24 -31.41 13.11
CA SER A 78 5.88 -30.15 13.45
C SER A 78 7.39 -30.18 13.18
N GLN A 79 8.06 -31.32 13.41
CA GLN A 79 9.48 -31.51 13.12
C GLN A 79 9.78 -31.59 11.62
N VAL A 80 8.94 -32.29 10.85
CA VAL A 80 9.15 -32.49 9.40
C VAL A 80 8.74 -31.26 8.59
N LEU A 81 7.63 -30.61 8.96
CA LEU A 81 7.19 -29.39 8.29
C LEU A 81 7.98 -28.16 8.75
N GLY A 82 8.56 -28.16 9.95
CA GLY A 82 9.23 -26.99 10.52
C GLY A 82 8.33 -25.74 10.56
N GLU A 83 8.91 -24.57 10.82
CA GLU A 83 8.20 -23.32 10.53
C GLU A 83 8.11 -23.15 9.01
N LYS A 84 6.89 -23.06 8.47
CA LYS A 84 6.66 -22.74 7.06
C LYS A 84 7.39 -21.44 6.73
N THR A 85 8.57 -21.56 6.15
CA THR A 85 9.26 -20.43 5.55
C THR A 85 8.49 -20.16 4.26
N LEU A 86 7.49 -19.27 4.33
CA LEU A 86 6.81 -18.77 3.14
C LEU A 86 7.90 -18.40 2.13
N LYS A 87 7.90 -19.05 0.96
CA LYS A 87 8.79 -18.68 -0.14
C LYS A 87 8.48 -17.22 -0.44
N TYR A 88 9.35 -16.33 0.02
CA TYR A 88 9.23 -14.90 -0.15
C TYR A 88 10.51 -14.45 -0.81
N ASP A 89 10.44 -14.22 -2.12
CA ASP A 89 11.57 -13.66 -2.83
C ASP A 89 11.61 -12.15 -2.56
N LYS A 90 12.42 -11.76 -1.59
CA LYS A 90 12.68 -10.35 -1.22
C LYS A 90 13.12 -9.48 -2.40
N ASN A 91 13.70 -10.08 -3.44
CA ASN A 91 14.20 -9.38 -4.62
C ASN A 91 13.44 -9.76 -5.91
N GLY A 92 12.36 -10.54 -5.78
CA GLY A 92 11.63 -11.11 -6.90
C GLY A 92 10.25 -10.53 -7.11
N GLU A 93 9.47 -11.25 -7.91
CA GLU A 93 8.10 -10.89 -8.30
C GLU A 93 7.16 -10.81 -7.09
N ASP A 94 7.28 -11.76 -6.15
CA ASP A 94 6.44 -11.82 -4.94
C ASP A 94 6.54 -10.57 -4.05
N HIS A 95 7.73 -9.97 -3.91
CA HIS A 95 7.90 -8.72 -3.17
C HIS A 95 7.03 -7.59 -3.74
N TYR A 96 7.06 -7.43 -5.07
CA TYR A 96 6.28 -6.39 -5.77
C TYR A 96 4.80 -6.71 -5.83
N ASP A 97 4.44 -7.97 -6.01
CA ASP A 97 3.04 -8.40 -6.10
C ASP A 97 2.32 -8.29 -4.77
N LEU A 98 2.97 -8.69 -3.67
CA LEU A 98 2.36 -8.60 -2.33
C LEU A 98 2.17 -7.15 -1.87
N ILE A 99 3.15 -6.27 -2.08
CA ILE A 99 2.98 -4.85 -1.74
C ILE A 99 1.95 -4.16 -2.64
N SER A 100 1.87 -4.57 -3.91
CA SER A 100 0.89 -4.11 -4.88
C SER A 100 -0.52 -4.55 -4.49
N ALA A 101 -0.68 -5.79 -4.03
CA ALA A 101 -1.92 -6.34 -3.52
C ALA A 101 -2.36 -5.61 -2.25
N LEU A 102 -1.47 -5.42 -1.27
CA LEU A 102 -1.73 -4.63 -0.06
C LEU A 102 -2.24 -3.22 -0.42
N HIS A 103 -1.53 -2.51 -1.31
CA HIS A 103 -1.92 -1.16 -1.76
C HIS A 103 -3.32 -1.15 -2.37
N LYS A 104 -3.60 -2.10 -3.27
CA LYS A 104 -4.89 -2.17 -3.97
C LYS A 104 -6.04 -2.57 -3.04
N SER A 105 -5.82 -3.49 -2.12
CA SER A 105 -6.81 -3.87 -1.09
C SER A 105 -7.19 -2.67 -0.23
N MET A 106 -6.21 -1.92 0.30
CA MET A 106 -6.51 -0.69 1.04
C MET A 106 -7.23 0.35 0.18
N ARG A 107 -6.84 0.54 -1.09
CA ARG A 107 -7.49 1.48 -2.02
C ARG A 107 -8.95 1.10 -2.28
N ASN A 108 -9.23 -0.21 -2.36
CA ASN A 108 -10.56 -0.76 -2.53
C ASN A 108 -11.35 -0.83 -1.21
N SER A 109 -10.76 -0.38 -0.09
CA SER A 109 -11.34 -0.49 1.25
C SER A 109 -11.67 -1.92 1.68
N ASP A 110 -10.94 -2.91 1.14
CA ASP A 110 -11.01 -4.31 1.54
C ASP A 110 -10.01 -4.55 2.68
N VAL A 111 -10.50 -4.35 3.91
CA VAL A 111 -9.66 -4.38 5.12
C VAL A 111 -9.12 -5.78 5.42
N ASP A 112 -9.91 -6.82 5.21
CA ASP A 112 -9.53 -8.20 5.51
C ASP A 112 -8.44 -8.68 4.55
N ALA A 113 -8.59 -8.40 3.25
CA ALA A 113 -7.55 -8.70 2.27
C ALA A 113 -6.27 -7.89 2.56
N ALA A 114 -6.38 -6.62 2.95
CA ALA A 114 -5.22 -5.80 3.28
C ALA A 114 -4.45 -6.35 4.49
N ILE A 115 -5.14 -6.76 5.56
CA ILE A 115 -4.51 -7.42 6.72
C ILE A 115 -3.81 -8.72 6.29
N TYR A 116 -4.44 -9.52 5.43
CA TYR A 116 -3.85 -10.76 4.92
C TYR A 116 -2.56 -10.51 4.15
N TRP A 117 -2.56 -9.56 3.19
CA TRP A 117 -1.36 -9.25 2.40
C TRP A 117 -0.24 -8.68 3.26
N LEU A 118 -0.55 -7.82 4.22
CA LEU A 118 0.43 -7.33 5.20
C LEU A 118 1.09 -8.51 5.95
N ASN A 119 0.29 -9.41 6.51
CA ASN A 119 0.82 -10.50 7.33
C ASN A 119 1.57 -11.54 6.49
N ARG A 120 1.16 -11.77 5.22
CA ARG A 120 1.93 -12.56 4.25
C ARG A 120 3.32 -11.98 4.01
N MET A 121 3.43 -10.65 3.87
CA MET A 121 4.73 -9.98 3.71
C MET A 121 5.59 -10.10 4.97
N LEU A 122 5.02 -9.83 6.15
CA LEU A 122 5.73 -9.92 7.42
C LEU A 122 6.22 -11.34 7.71
N ALA A 123 5.38 -12.35 7.47
CA ALA A 123 5.75 -13.76 7.62
C ALA A 123 6.78 -14.21 6.57
N GLY A 124 6.80 -13.58 5.39
CA GLY A 124 7.87 -13.71 4.40
C GLY A 124 9.18 -12.99 4.78
N GLY A 125 9.19 -12.26 5.90
CA GLY A 125 10.35 -11.55 6.41
C GLY A 125 10.62 -10.21 5.73
N GLU A 126 9.63 -9.61 5.08
CA GLU A 126 9.72 -8.23 4.54
C GLU A 126 10.17 -7.24 5.63
N ASP A 127 10.94 -6.22 5.25
CA ASP A 127 11.31 -5.13 6.15
C ASP A 127 10.04 -4.35 6.57
N PRO A 128 9.69 -4.29 7.87
CA PRO A 128 8.52 -3.53 8.34
C PRO A 128 8.61 -2.04 7.98
N LEU A 129 9.82 -1.48 7.87
CA LEU A 129 10.02 -0.09 7.46
C LEU A 129 9.73 0.11 5.98
N TYR A 130 9.94 -0.90 5.13
CA TYR A 130 9.51 -0.86 3.73
C TYR A 130 8.00 -0.74 3.62
N ILE A 131 7.28 -1.58 4.34
CA ILE A 131 5.81 -1.53 4.39
C ILE A 131 5.35 -0.16 4.92
N ALA A 132 5.91 0.31 6.03
CA ALA A 132 5.54 1.60 6.61
C ALA A 132 5.78 2.78 5.66
N ARG A 133 6.86 2.78 4.85
CA ARG A 133 7.08 3.79 3.77
C ARG A 133 5.97 3.77 2.73
N ARG A 134 5.47 2.59 2.37
CA ARG A 134 4.36 2.42 1.42
C ARG A 134 3.05 2.91 2.01
N LEU A 135 2.81 2.67 3.29
CA LEU A 135 1.65 3.23 4.02
C LEU A 135 1.71 4.77 4.08
N LEU A 136 2.89 5.36 4.31
CA LEU A 136 3.08 6.82 4.31
C LEU A 136 2.68 7.43 2.96
N ARG A 137 3.12 6.78 1.88
CA ARG A 137 2.74 7.17 0.52
C ARG A 137 1.24 7.06 0.31
N PHE A 138 0.64 5.96 0.72
CA PHE A 138 -0.80 5.72 0.61
C PHE A 138 -1.62 6.79 1.34
N ALA A 139 -1.24 7.15 2.57
CA ALA A 139 -1.94 8.15 3.37
C ALA A 139 -2.06 9.51 2.64
N SER A 140 -1.07 9.91 1.86
CA SER A 140 -1.12 11.15 1.08
C SER A 140 -1.71 10.98 -0.32
N GLU A 141 -1.51 9.82 -0.96
CA GLU A 141 -1.93 9.57 -2.35
C GLU A 141 -3.42 9.21 -2.47
N ASP A 142 -3.91 8.37 -1.55
CA ASP A 142 -5.21 7.71 -1.65
C ASP A 142 -6.23 8.20 -0.62
N ILE A 143 -5.79 8.89 0.44
CA ILE A 143 -6.64 9.50 1.46
C ILE A 143 -6.54 11.03 1.40
N GLY A 144 -5.33 11.58 1.43
CA GLY A 144 -5.08 13.01 1.25
C GLY A 144 -5.83 13.87 2.28
N LEU A 145 -6.54 14.90 1.81
CA LEU A 145 -7.28 15.80 2.70
C LEU A 145 -8.67 15.27 3.10
N ALA A 146 -9.08 14.10 2.59
CA ALA A 146 -10.32 13.48 3.03
C ALA A 146 -10.22 13.04 4.49
N ASP A 147 -9.02 12.73 4.97
CA ASP A 147 -8.70 12.57 6.39
C ASP A 147 -7.28 13.04 6.73
N ASN A 148 -7.20 14.18 7.42
CA ASN A 148 -5.94 14.83 7.78
C ASN A 148 -5.15 14.07 8.87
N ASN A 149 -5.76 13.09 9.54
CA ASN A 149 -5.08 12.31 10.57
C ASN A 149 -4.34 11.09 10.02
N ALA A 150 -4.67 10.64 8.81
CA ALA A 150 -4.09 9.43 8.22
C ALA A 150 -2.56 9.49 8.15
N LEU A 151 -2.00 10.60 7.67
CA LEU A 151 -0.54 10.75 7.59
C LEU A 151 0.11 10.74 8.99
N ASN A 152 -0.49 11.42 9.96
CA ASN A 152 0.03 11.48 11.33
C ASN A 152 0.06 10.09 11.99
N LEU A 153 -1.03 9.33 11.86
CA LEU A 153 -1.11 7.96 12.38
C LEU A 153 0.01 7.10 11.78
N VAL A 154 0.21 7.17 10.46
CA VAL A 154 1.23 6.35 9.80
C VAL A 154 2.66 6.82 10.12
N VAL A 155 2.91 8.12 10.29
CA VAL A 155 4.21 8.62 10.78
C VAL A 155 4.52 8.06 12.16
N ASN A 156 3.54 8.07 13.06
CA ASN A 156 3.71 7.50 14.40
C ASN A 156 3.98 5.98 14.32
N VAL A 157 3.24 5.26 13.46
CA VAL A 157 3.47 3.82 13.24
C VAL A 157 4.85 3.55 12.64
N PHE A 158 5.30 4.36 11.68
CA PHE A 158 6.65 4.28 11.11
C PHE A 158 7.71 4.44 12.20
N GLN A 159 7.59 5.46 13.05
CA GLN A 159 8.50 5.69 14.19
C GLN A 159 8.46 4.53 15.18
N THR A 160 7.28 4.02 15.52
CA THR A 160 7.15 2.83 16.38
C THR A 160 7.89 1.65 15.79
N CYS A 161 7.76 1.38 14.48
CA CYS A 161 8.50 0.32 13.82
C CYS A 161 10.02 0.50 13.94
N GLN A 162 10.53 1.74 13.88
CA GLN A 162 11.95 2.02 14.09
C GLN A 162 12.39 1.79 15.54
N PHE A 163 11.53 2.06 16.52
CA PHE A 163 11.87 1.97 17.93
C PHE A 163 11.81 0.55 18.48
N ILE A 164 10.79 -0.23 18.11
CA ILE A 164 10.56 -1.55 18.71
C ILE A 164 10.84 -2.71 17.75
N GLY A 165 10.83 -2.48 16.43
CA GLY A 165 11.10 -3.52 15.44
C GLY A 165 10.12 -4.69 15.46
N MET A 166 10.43 -5.74 14.70
CA MET A 166 9.68 -7.00 14.72
C MET A 166 10.20 -7.91 15.86
N PRO A 167 9.32 -8.74 16.46
CA PRO A 167 7.92 -8.97 16.10
C PRO A 167 6.91 -7.94 16.62
N GLU A 168 7.26 -7.07 17.57
CA GLU A 168 6.34 -6.23 18.34
C GLU A 168 5.64 -5.15 17.50
N CYS A 169 6.26 -4.68 16.40
CA CYS A 169 5.67 -3.66 15.55
C CYS A 169 4.59 -4.17 14.59
N ASN A 170 4.40 -5.49 14.46
CA ASN A 170 3.42 -6.08 13.52
C ASN A 170 1.99 -5.57 13.72
N VAL A 171 1.56 -5.44 14.98
CA VAL A 171 0.23 -4.98 15.36
C VAL A 171 0.03 -3.51 15.03
N HIS A 172 1.11 -2.71 15.08
CA HIS A 172 1.08 -1.29 14.75
C HIS A 172 0.93 -1.08 13.24
N LEU A 173 1.62 -1.88 12.42
CA LEU A 173 1.40 -1.92 10.97
C LEU A 173 -0.03 -2.36 10.64
N THR A 174 -0.54 -3.37 11.36
CA THR A 174 -1.91 -3.86 11.20
C THR A 174 -2.93 -2.77 11.54
N GLN A 175 -2.73 -2.05 12.64
CA GLN A 175 -3.54 -0.88 13.02
C GLN A 175 -3.54 0.19 11.92
N ALA A 176 -2.38 0.51 11.34
CA ALA A 176 -2.30 1.46 10.23
C ALA A 176 -3.07 0.96 8.99
N VAL A 177 -2.90 -0.29 8.61
CA VAL A 177 -3.60 -0.88 7.46
C VAL A 177 -5.11 -0.85 7.64
N ILE A 178 -5.61 -1.19 8.84
CA ILE A 178 -7.05 -1.11 9.16
C ILE A 178 -7.55 0.32 9.00
N TYR A 179 -6.85 1.28 9.62
CA TYR A 179 -7.20 2.69 9.55
C TYR A 179 -7.27 3.19 8.11
N LEU A 180 -6.22 2.94 7.31
CA LEU A 180 -6.11 3.41 5.94
C LEU A 180 -7.16 2.75 5.02
N SER A 181 -7.48 1.47 5.26
CA SER A 181 -8.51 0.75 4.52
C SER A 181 -9.89 1.34 4.76
N LEU A 182 -10.21 1.74 5.99
CA LEU A 182 -11.53 2.27 6.36
C LEU A 182 -11.66 3.79 6.18
N ALA A 183 -10.54 4.52 6.03
CA ALA A 183 -10.56 5.96 5.83
C ALA A 183 -11.27 6.38 4.52
N PRO A 184 -11.94 7.54 4.49
CA PRO A 184 -12.47 8.12 3.26
C PRO A 184 -11.37 8.31 2.21
N LYS A 185 -11.65 7.96 0.96
CA LYS A 185 -10.64 7.99 -0.11
C LYS A 185 -10.70 9.28 -0.91
N SER A 186 -9.56 9.93 -1.11
CA SER A 186 -9.40 11.03 -2.06
C SER A 186 -8.00 11.03 -2.65
N ASN A 187 -7.93 11.06 -3.98
CA ASN A 187 -6.69 11.31 -4.71
C ASN A 187 -6.60 12.74 -5.26
N ALA A 188 -7.39 13.68 -4.73
CA ALA A 188 -7.43 15.07 -5.19
C ALA A 188 -6.06 15.76 -5.06
N VAL A 189 -5.36 15.52 -3.95
CA VAL A 189 -4.00 16.04 -3.71
C VAL A 189 -3.02 15.47 -4.73
N TYR A 190 -3.00 14.15 -4.91
CA TYR A 190 -2.15 13.49 -5.91
C TYR A 190 -2.42 14.00 -7.33
N LYS A 191 -3.70 14.16 -7.70
CA LYS A 191 -4.10 14.72 -8.99
C LYS A 191 -3.68 16.18 -9.14
N ALA A 192 -3.70 16.98 -8.08
CA ALA A 192 -3.22 18.36 -8.13
C ALA A 192 -1.71 18.41 -8.44
N THR A 193 -0.91 17.57 -7.76
CA THR A 193 0.54 17.47 -7.99
C THR A 193 0.85 17.03 -9.43
N THR A 194 0.13 16.04 -9.96
CA THR A 194 0.36 15.55 -11.33
C THR A 194 -0.08 16.55 -12.39
N ARG A 195 -1.17 17.30 -12.17
CA ARG A 195 -1.60 18.37 -13.09
C ARG A 195 -0.59 19.51 -13.14
N VAL A 196 -0.16 20.05 -11.99
CA VAL A 196 0.80 21.16 -11.99
C VAL A 196 2.16 20.74 -12.56
N ALA A 197 2.59 19.49 -12.33
CA ALA A 197 3.82 18.97 -12.90
C ALA A 197 3.81 18.93 -14.44
N LYS A 198 2.63 18.84 -15.06
CA LYS A 198 2.48 18.95 -16.51
C LYS A 198 2.77 20.37 -16.98
N ASP A 199 2.15 21.36 -16.34
CA ASP A 199 2.30 22.77 -16.74
C ASP A 199 3.74 23.25 -16.53
N VAL A 200 4.35 22.92 -15.38
CA VAL A 200 5.78 23.21 -15.12
C VAL A 200 6.70 22.71 -16.23
N LYS A 201 6.36 21.60 -16.91
CA LYS A 201 7.15 21.03 -18.00
C LYS A 201 6.76 21.54 -19.38
N GLN A 202 5.52 22.03 -19.56
CA GLN A 202 4.93 22.26 -20.87
C GLN A 202 4.62 23.74 -21.17
N THR A 203 4.63 24.60 -20.17
CA THR A 203 4.40 26.05 -20.34
C THR A 203 5.70 26.83 -20.24
N LEU A 204 5.70 28.06 -20.74
CA LEU A 204 6.81 28.98 -20.54
C LEU A 204 7.02 29.22 -19.04
N ASN A 205 8.29 29.20 -18.62
CA ASN A 205 8.69 29.49 -17.24
C ASN A 205 8.73 31.00 -17.01
N GLU A 206 7.55 31.62 -17.03
CA GLU A 206 7.38 33.06 -16.76
C GLU A 206 7.92 33.40 -15.36
N PRO A 207 8.52 34.59 -15.18
CA PRO A 207 9.08 34.95 -13.91
C PRO A 207 7.95 35.23 -12.90
N VAL A 208 8.27 35.06 -11.61
CA VAL A 208 7.34 35.38 -10.51
C VAL A 208 6.78 36.81 -10.67
N PRO A 209 5.46 37.05 -10.53
CA PRO A 209 4.89 38.40 -10.59
C PRO A 209 5.58 39.38 -9.62
N LEU A 210 5.86 40.62 -10.07
CA LEU A 210 6.68 41.59 -9.34
C LEU A 210 6.16 41.85 -7.92
N GLN A 211 4.84 41.96 -7.75
CA GLN A 211 4.19 42.22 -6.47
C GLN A 211 4.42 41.15 -5.40
N ILE A 212 4.76 39.91 -5.77
CA ILE A 212 5.08 38.84 -4.80
C ILE A 212 6.58 38.47 -4.78
N ARG A 213 7.42 39.23 -5.48
CA ARG A 213 8.88 39.09 -5.37
C ARG A 213 9.38 39.68 -4.06
N ASN A 214 10.44 39.08 -3.52
CA ASN A 214 11.11 39.59 -2.35
C ASN A 214 11.96 40.84 -2.68
N GLY A 215 11.52 42.03 -2.25
CA GLY A 215 12.18 43.31 -2.52
C GLY A 215 13.05 43.80 -1.36
N THR A 216 14.09 43.06 -0.96
CA THR A 216 14.89 43.38 0.24
C THR A 216 15.92 44.49 0.05
N THR A 217 16.53 44.59 -1.14
CA THR A 217 17.59 45.56 -1.41
C THR A 217 17.05 46.86 -2.02
N LYS A 218 17.84 47.94 -1.97
CA LYS A 218 17.49 49.24 -2.59
C LYS A 218 17.24 49.07 -4.09
N LEU A 219 18.15 48.40 -4.80
CA LEU A 219 18.04 48.12 -6.23
C LEU A 219 16.76 47.32 -6.55
N MET A 220 16.43 46.30 -5.77
CA MET A 220 15.21 45.50 -6.00
C MET A 220 13.94 46.35 -5.86
N LYS A 221 13.88 47.24 -4.88
CA LYS A 221 12.75 48.17 -4.70
C LYS A 221 12.65 49.17 -5.84
N GLU A 222 13.78 49.69 -6.32
CA GLU A 222 13.86 50.55 -7.50
C GLU A 222 13.35 49.83 -8.76
N LEU A 223 13.65 48.53 -8.89
CA LEU A 223 13.13 47.64 -9.94
C LEU A 223 11.67 47.19 -9.70
N GLY A 224 11.00 47.70 -8.67
CA GLY A 224 9.58 47.45 -8.41
C GLY A 224 9.26 46.13 -7.73
N TYR A 225 10.22 45.44 -7.12
CA TYR A 225 9.97 44.17 -6.42
C TYR A 225 9.11 44.43 -5.18
N GLY A 226 8.03 43.66 -5.04
CA GLY A 226 7.05 43.83 -3.96
C GLY A 226 6.15 45.06 -4.12
N LYS A 227 6.30 45.84 -5.19
CA LYS A 227 5.42 46.98 -5.46
C LYS A 227 4.01 46.46 -5.76
N GLY A 228 3.01 46.96 -5.04
CA GLY A 228 1.62 46.50 -5.16
C GLY A 228 1.32 45.22 -4.38
N TYR A 229 2.21 44.76 -3.51
CA TYR A 229 1.91 43.66 -2.59
C TYR A 229 0.76 44.03 -1.65
N GLU A 230 -0.24 43.17 -1.58
CA GLU A 230 -1.37 43.31 -0.66
C GLU A 230 -1.30 42.22 0.42
N LEU A 231 -1.07 42.62 1.67
CA LEU A 231 -1.08 41.69 2.80
C LEU A 231 -2.53 41.34 3.17
N ALA A 232 -2.93 40.11 2.83
CA ALA A 232 -4.29 39.63 3.06
C ALA A 232 -4.77 39.80 4.51
N HIS A 233 -3.90 39.66 5.52
CA HIS A 233 -4.27 39.87 6.92
C HIS A 233 -4.83 41.26 7.24
N PHE A 234 -4.54 42.28 6.44
CA PHE A 234 -5.08 43.64 6.61
C PHE A 234 -6.38 43.89 5.84
N ALA A 235 -6.72 43.04 4.87
CA ALA A 235 -8.01 43.11 4.20
C ALA A 235 -9.15 42.68 5.15
N LYS A 236 -10.34 43.24 4.93
CA LYS A 236 -11.55 42.96 5.71
C LYS A 236 -11.87 41.46 5.74
N ASP A 237 -11.89 40.83 4.56
CA ASP A 237 -12.27 39.42 4.39
C ASP A 237 -11.08 38.46 4.48
N LYS A 238 -9.89 38.98 4.81
CA LYS A 238 -8.62 38.25 4.78
C LYS A 238 -8.28 37.66 3.40
N LEU A 239 -8.74 38.33 2.34
CA LEU A 239 -8.53 38.01 0.93
C LEU A 239 -8.21 39.29 0.16
N THR A 240 -7.44 39.17 -0.92
CA THR A 240 -7.05 40.27 -1.82
C THR A 240 -7.26 39.84 -3.27
N THR A 241 -7.37 40.80 -4.19
CA THR A 241 -7.49 40.54 -5.64
C THR A 241 -6.11 40.54 -6.33
N MET A 242 -5.04 40.59 -5.54
CA MET A 242 -3.67 40.57 -6.02
C MET A 242 -3.37 39.25 -6.74
N GLN A 243 -3.04 39.34 -8.03
CA GLN A 243 -2.62 38.18 -8.81
C GLN A 243 -1.31 37.58 -8.25
N THR A 244 -1.31 36.27 -8.06
CA THR A 244 -0.15 35.49 -7.59
C THR A 244 0.39 34.50 -8.61
N MET A 245 -0.44 34.11 -9.58
CA MET A 245 -0.04 33.28 -10.72
C MET A 245 0.67 34.14 -11.79
N PRO A 246 1.60 33.57 -12.57
CA PRO A 246 2.08 34.23 -13.78
C PRO A 246 0.96 34.31 -14.83
N ASP A 247 1.04 35.31 -15.71
CA ASP A 247 -0.03 35.66 -16.67
C ASP A 247 -0.45 34.47 -17.54
N ASN A 248 0.51 33.67 -17.98
CA ASN A 248 0.28 32.50 -18.84
C ASN A 248 -0.43 31.33 -18.15
N LEU A 249 -0.57 31.34 -16.82
CA LEU A 249 -1.23 30.30 -16.03
C LEU A 249 -2.46 30.82 -15.27
N VAL A 250 -2.84 32.10 -15.44
CA VAL A 250 -4.07 32.63 -14.84
C VAL A 250 -5.26 31.81 -15.33
N GLY A 251 -6.13 31.41 -14.39
CA GLY A 251 -7.30 30.56 -14.66
C GLY A 251 -7.05 29.05 -14.57
N HIS A 252 -5.79 28.60 -14.51
CA HIS A 252 -5.49 27.18 -14.31
C HIS A 252 -5.97 26.70 -12.93
N THR A 253 -6.56 25.51 -12.88
CA THR A 253 -7.05 24.90 -11.63
C THR A 253 -6.39 23.54 -11.41
N TYR A 254 -5.59 23.43 -10.36
CA TYR A 254 -4.88 22.18 -10.03
C TYR A 254 -5.63 21.34 -9.00
N TYR A 255 -6.08 21.95 -7.91
CA TYR A 255 -6.78 21.27 -6.83
C TYR A 255 -8.28 21.22 -7.10
N LEU A 256 -8.82 20.00 -7.19
CA LEU A 256 -10.25 19.72 -7.36
C LEU A 256 -10.67 18.82 -6.20
N PRO A 257 -11.18 19.39 -5.08
CA PRO A 257 -11.57 18.62 -3.90
C PRO A 257 -12.73 17.67 -4.21
N THR A 258 -12.76 16.53 -3.54
CA THR A 258 -13.88 15.58 -3.56
C THR A 258 -14.92 15.97 -2.51
N GLU A 259 -15.93 15.11 -2.36
CA GLU A 259 -16.95 15.20 -1.31
C GLU A 259 -16.73 14.15 -0.21
N GLN A 260 -15.51 13.61 -0.11
CA GLN A 260 -15.18 12.55 0.85
C GLN A 260 -14.62 13.13 2.15
N GLY A 261 -15.13 12.66 3.29
CA GLY A 261 -14.63 13.02 4.62
C GLY A 261 -14.49 14.54 4.83
N ASN A 262 -13.33 14.96 5.29
CA ASN A 262 -13.04 16.37 5.59
C ASN A 262 -12.99 17.25 4.34
N GLU A 263 -12.78 16.71 3.13
CA GLU A 263 -12.65 17.50 1.89
C GLU A 263 -13.92 18.29 1.54
N ILE A 264 -15.09 17.88 2.05
CA ILE A 264 -16.34 18.66 1.91
C ILE A 264 -16.13 20.09 2.41
N ARG A 265 -15.47 20.27 3.56
CA ARG A 265 -15.21 21.60 4.13
C ARG A 265 -14.20 22.39 3.30
N PHE A 266 -13.22 21.71 2.70
CA PHE A 266 -12.25 22.34 1.80
C PHE A 266 -12.92 22.79 0.51
N LYS A 267 -13.82 21.98 -0.05
CA LYS A 267 -14.64 22.32 -1.21
C LYS A 267 -15.49 23.56 -0.94
N GLN A 268 -16.25 23.56 0.16
CA GLN A 268 -17.06 24.70 0.58
C GLN A 268 -16.21 25.98 0.75
N ARG A 269 -15.07 25.89 1.42
CA ARG A 269 -14.18 27.04 1.61
C ARG A 269 -13.61 27.55 0.28
N LEU A 270 -13.22 26.65 -0.62
CA LEU A 270 -12.71 27.01 -1.94
C LEU A 270 -13.80 27.69 -2.79
N GLU A 271 -15.03 27.20 -2.75
CA GLU A 271 -16.17 27.81 -3.44
C GLU A 271 -16.48 29.21 -2.91
N GLN A 272 -16.42 29.42 -1.58
CA GLN A 272 -16.55 30.75 -0.97
C GLN A 272 -15.48 31.71 -1.46
N ILE A 273 -14.22 31.26 -1.54
CA ILE A 273 -13.10 32.06 -2.04
C ILE A 273 -13.33 32.42 -3.52
N LYS A 274 -13.72 31.46 -4.36
CA LYS A 274 -14.02 31.70 -5.78
C LYS A 274 -15.17 32.69 -5.97
N ALA A 275 -16.26 32.54 -5.20
CA ALA A 275 -17.40 33.44 -5.26
C ALA A 275 -17.05 34.85 -4.77
N TRP A 276 -16.11 34.98 -3.82
CA TRP A 276 -15.56 36.27 -3.42
C TRP A 276 -14.77 36.92 -4.57
N HIS A 277 -13.86 36.19 -5.21
CA HIS A 277 -13.09 36.68 -6.36
C HIS A 277 -13.97 37.12 -7.53
N GLN A 278 -15.01 36.35 -7.88
CA GLN A 278 -15.98 36.73 -8.92
C GLN A 278 -16.67 38.09 -8.69
N LYS A 279 -16.76 38.54 -7.44
CA LYS A 279 -17.39 39.82 -7.07
C LYS A 279 -16.41 40.98 -6.97
N HIS A 280 -15.11 40.72 -6.78
CA HIS A 280 -14.11 41.73 -6.42
C HIS A 280 -13.00 41.87 -7.45
N ASP A 281 -12.65 40.81 -8.17
CA ASP A 281 -11.69 40.87 -9.25
C ASP A 281 -12.27 41.77 -10.34
N LYS A 282 -11.50 42.78 -10.74
CA LYS A 282 -11.90 43.69 -11.83
C LYS A 282 -11.94 42.89 -13.13
N SER A 283 -12.98 43.13 -13.94
CA SER A 283 -13.08 42.58 -15.30
C SER A 283 -11.96 43.08 -16.19
#